data_AF-A0A1W1X9M0-F1
#
_entry.id   AF-A0A1W1X9M0-F1
#
_cell.length_a   1.000
_cell.length_b   1.000
_cell.length_c   1.000
_cell.angle_alpha   90.00
_cell.angle_beta   90.00
_cell.angle_gamma   90.00
#
_symmetry.space_group_name_H-M   'P 1'
#
loop_
_entity.id
_entity.type
_entity.pdbx_description
1 polymer ?
#
loop_
_entity_poly.entity_id
_entity_poly.type
_entity_poly.pdbx_seq_one_letter_code
_entity_poly.pdbx_strand_id
1 'polypeptide(L)'
;MTKGALRAPGIAPMGVNRNARDPEVMGKKRRRKFTAAYKLRILEEADACRLPGQIGALLRREGLYSSNLTTWRRQREEGQLKALSPRKRGRKPNPDRHLAKRVAQLERENQRLRDQIKKAQKIIRVQKENLRPRADLPSQARNRREQLIRAAVQWRTEVGTAPACDALGISRATFYRRLKSATKPANSPSPPLALSNEKRQTAMDPPHCR
;
A
#
# COMPACT_ATOMS: atom_id res chain seq x y z
N MET A 1 45.15 -15.00 -67.20
CA MET A 1 44.67 -14.62 -68.54
C MET A 1 43.15 -14.87 -68.56
N THR A 2 42.33 -13.82 -68.35
CA THR A 2 41.62 -13.05 -69.41
C THR A 2 40.66 -13.93 -70.20
N LYS A 3 39.36 -13.71 -70.35
CA LYS A 3 38.42 -12.56 -70.38
C LYS A 3 37.03 -13.19 -70.18
N GLY A 4 35.98 -12.55 -69.69
CA GLY A 4 35.39 -11.30 -70.16
C GLY A 4 33.89 -11.55 -70.34
N ALA A 5 33.11 -10.59 -69.86
CA ALA A 5 31.66 -10.59 -69.78
C ALA A 5 30.95 -10.44 -71.15
N LEU A 6 29.64 -10.78 -71.20
CA LEU A 6 28.51 -9.83 -71.36
C LEU A 6 27.21 -10.48 -71.92
N ARG A 7 26.09 -10.20 -71.22
CA ARG A 7 24.70 -9.86 -71.67
C ARG A 7 23.92 -10.82 -72.60
N ALA A 8 22.59 -11.02 -72.52
CA ALA A 8 21.41 -10.57 -71.73
C ALA A 8 20.19 -11.39 -72.27
N PRO A 9 18.88 -11.08 -72.05
CA PRO A 9 18.12 -10.62 -70.87
C PRO A 9 16.92 -11.55 -70.52
N GLY A 10 16.32 -11.33 -69.35
CA GLY A 10 14.86 -11.35 -69.14
C GLY A 10 14.12 -12.70 -69.16
N ILE A 11 13.68 -13.16 -67.99
CA ILE A 11 12.29 -13.52 -67.68
C ILE A 11 12.18 -13.57 -66.15
N ALA A 12 11.44 -12.62 -65.59
CA ALA A 12 10.66 -12.80 -64.37
C ALA A 12 9.41 -11.94 -64.53
N PRO A 13 8.26 -12.24 -63.90
CA PRO A 13 7.95 -13.38 -63.03
C PRO A 13 6.61 -14.03 -63.41
N MET A 14 6.53 -15.35 -63.55
CA MET A 14 5.23 -16.03 -63.66
C MET A 14 5.10 -17.08 -62.56
N GLY A 15 4.12 -16.84 -61.70
CA GLY A 15 3.55 -17.86 -60.84
C GLY A 15 4.16 -17.94 -59.45
N VAL A 16 3.92 -16.91 -58.62
CA VAL A 16 3.65 -17.19 -57.20
C VAL A 16 2.51 -18.22 -57.16
N ASN A 17 2.86 -19.49 -56.93
CA ASN A 17 1.88 -20.53 -56.60
C ASN A 17 1.31 -20.20 -55.21
N ARG A 18 0.31 -19.32 -55.21
CA ARG A 18 -0.47 -18.88 -54.05
C ARG A 18 -1.46 -19.93 -53.57
N ASN A 19 -1.25 -21.21 -53.89
CA ASN A 19 -2.08 -22.31 -53.42
C ASN A 19 -1.33 -23.20 -52.42
N ALA A 20 -0.53 -22.60 -51.53
CA ALA A 20 -0.38 -23.15 -50.19
C ALA A 20 -1.78 -23.11 -49.55
N ARG A 21 -2.54 -24.20 -49.70
CA ARG A 21 -3.78 -24.40 -48.97
C ARG A 21 -3.40 -24.44 -47.49
N ASP A 22 -3.54 -23.30 -46.84
CA ASP A 22 -3.47 -23.19 -45.39
C ASP A 22 -4.50 -24.19 -44.84
N PRO A 23 -4.11 -25.20 -44.04
CA PRO A 23 -5.08 -26.08 -43.43
C PRO A 23 -5.81 -25.25 -42.38
N GLU A 24 -6.89 -24.56 -42.77
CA GLU A 24 -7.86 -24.01 -41.85
C GLU A 24 -8.50 -25.17 -41.08
N VAL A 25 -7.80 -25.63 -40.03
CA VAL A 25 -8.36 -26.50 -39.01
C VAL A 25 -9.40 -25.65 -38.30
N MET A 26 -10.64 -25.70 -38.80
CA MET A 26 -11.80 -25.09 -38.17
C MET A 26 -11.75 -25.38 -36.67
N GLY A 27 -11.73 -24.32 -35.85
CA GLY A 27 -11.52 -24.41 -34.40
C GLY A 27 -12.37 -25.49 -33.76
N LYS A 28 -11.79 -26.23 -32.80
CA LYS A 28 -12.38 -27.40 -32.10
C LYS A 28 -13.90 -27.29 -31.98
N LYS A 29 -14.62 -28.21 -32.64
CA LYS A 29 -16.10 -28.30 -32.59
C LYS A 29 -16.57 -28.25 -31.14
N ARG A 30 -17.39 -27.26 -30.80
CA ARG A 30 -17.94 -27.10 -29.45
C ARG A 30 -18.76 -28.34 -29.09
N ARG A 31 -18.33 -29.08 -28.06
CA ARG A 31 -19.09 -30.22 -27.53
C ARG A 31 -20.40 -29.72 -26.91
N ARG A 32 -21.49 -30.44 -27.16
CA ARG A 32 -22.81 -30.17 -26.59
C ARG A 32 -22.74 -30.25 -25.06
N LYS A 33 -23.31 -29.26 -24.36
CA LYS A 33 -23.44 -29.27 -22.89
C LYS A 33 -24.91 -29.47 -22.52
N PHE A 34 -25.19 -30.45 -21.67
CA PHE A 34 -26.53 -30.71 -21.16
C PHE A 34 -26.75 -29.91 -19.88
N THR A 35 -27.67 -28.94 -19.92
CA THR A 35 -28.07 -28.18 -18.73
C THR A 35 -28.87 -29.07 -17.78
N ALA A 36 -28.90 -28.72 -16.49
CA ALA A 36 -29.69 -29.46 -15.50
C ALA A 36 -31.18 -29.52 -15.87
N ALA A 37 -31.75 -28.40 -16.32
CA ALA A 37 -33.13 -28.32 -16.79
C ALA A 37 -33.40 -29.26 -17.98
N TYR A 38 -32.48 -29.33 -18.94
CA TYR A 38 -32.61 -30.26 -20.07
C TYR A 38 -32.60 -31.72 -19.62
N LYS A 39 -31.70 -32.10 -18.71
CA LYS A 39 -31.65 -33.47 -18.18
C LYS A 39 -32.94 -33.84 -17.45
N LEU A 40 -33.50 -32.93 -16.64
CA LEU A 40 -34.76 -33.17 -15.92
C LEU A 40 -35.93 -33.38 -16.88
N ARG A 41 -36.08 -32.51 -17.89
CA ARG A 41 -37.13 -32.66 -18.91
C ARG A 41 -37.09 -34.02 -19.59
N ILE A 42 -35.89 -34.46 -19.99
CA ILE A 42 -35.72 -35.76 -20.65
C ILE A 42 -36.00 -36.93 -19.71
N LEU A 43 -35.65 -36.83 -18.43
CA LEU A 43 -36.00 -37.85 -17.44
C LEU A 43 -37.51 -37.94 -17.22
N GLU A 44 -38.21 -36.81 -17.14
CA GLU A 44 -39.67 -36.76 -17.02
C GLU A 44 -40.35 -37.39 -18.26
N GLU A 45 -39.88 -37.05 -19.46
CA GLU A 45 -40.40 -37.63 -20.70
C GLU A 45 -40.08 -39.13 -20.83
N ALA A 46 -38.92 -39.57 -20.36
CA ALA A 46 -38.55 -40.98 -20.31
C ALA A 46 -39.40 -41.76 -19.28
N ASP A 47 -39.75 -41.14 -18.15
CA ASP A 47 -40.63 -41.73 -17.13
C ASP A 47 -42.10 -41.75 -17.59
N ALA A 48 -42.51 -40.85 -18.49
CA ALA A 48 -43.84 -40.83 -19.11
C ALA A 48 -44.03 -41.88 -20.22
N CYS A 49 -42.95 -42.42 -20.79
CA CYS A 49 -43.00 -43.46 -21.82
C CYS A 49 -43.43 -44.81 -21.22
N ARG A 50 -44.61 -45.32 -21.59
CA ARG A 50 -45.18 -46.57 -21.06
C ARG A 50 -45.25 -47.71 -22.08
N LEU A 51 -45.18 -47.42 -23.38
CA LEU A 51 -45.23 -48.45 -24.43
C LEU A 51 -43.82 -48.94 -24.80
N PRO A 52 -43.67 -50.23 -25.18
CA PRO A 52 -42.39 -50.75 -25.64
C PRO A 52 -41.91 -49.97 -26.87
N GLY A 53 -40.63 -49.57 -26.87
CA GLY A 53 -40.00 -48.84 -27.97
C GLY A 53 -40.11 -47.30 -27.93
N GLN A 54 -41.00 -46.72 -27.11
CA GLN A 54 -41.12 -45.26 -26.98
C GLN A 54 -39.84 -44.60 -26.44
N ILE A 55 -39.19 -45.23 -25.46
CA ILE A 55 -37.91 -44.76 -24.92
C ILE A 55 -36.83 -44.74 -26.02
N GLY A 56 -36.81 -45.75 -26.88
CA GLY A 56 -35.87 -45.80 -28.01
C GLY A 56 -36.16 -44.75 -29.09
N ALA A 57 -37.43 -44.39 -29.31
CA ALA A 57 -37.81 -43.29 -30.19
C ALA A 57 -37.38 -41.92 -29.63
N LEU A 58 -37.61 -41.70 -28.33
CA LEU A 58 -37.16 -40.50 -27.60
C LEU A 58 -35.64 -40.31 -27.69
N LEU A 59 -34.87 -41.37 -27.42
CA LEU A 59 -33.42 -41.35 -27.48
C LEU A 59 -32.89 -40.98 -28.87
N ARG A 60 -33.49 -41.53 -29.94
CA ARG A 60 -33.12 -41.19 -31.32
C ARG A 60 -33.46 -39.74 -31.68
N ARG A 61 -34.62 -39.24 -31.24
CA ARG A 61 -35.05 -37.85 -31.47
C ARG A 61 -34.11 -36.84 -30.79
N GLU A 62 -33.65 -37.15 -29.59
CA GLU A 62 -32.82 -36.26 -28.79
C GLU A 62 -31.30 -36.44 -29.03
N GLY A 63 -30.92 -37.50 -29.76
CA GLY A 63 -29.53 -37.89 -30.01
C GLY A 63 -28.82 -38.38 -28.74
N LEU A 64 -29.52 -39.13 -27.89
CA LEU A 64 -29.05 -39.61 -26.60
C LEU A 64 -28.84 -41.13 -26.63
N TYR A 65 -27.90 -41.59 -25.81
CA TYR A 65 -27.65 -43.02 -25.60
C TYR A 65 -28.30 -43.49 -24.28
N SER A 66 -28.58 -44.79 -24.17
CA SER A 66 -29.20 -45.37 -22.96
C SER A 66 -28.38 -45.11 -21.69
N SER A 67 -27.04 -45.10 -21.79
CA SER A 67 -26.14 -44.76 -20.68
C SER A 67 -26.34 -43.34 -20.13
N ASN A 68 -26.80 -42.39 -20.95
CA ASN A 68 -27.13 -41.05 -20.49
C ASN A 68 -28.31 -41.07 -19.53
N LEU A 69 -29.35 -41.87 -19.82
CA LEU A 69 -30.50 -41.98 -18.92
C LEU A 69 -30.11 -42.64 -17.60
N THR A 70 -29.34 -43.72 -17.63
CA THR A 70 -28.88 -44.39 -16.41
C THR A 70 -28.05 -43.44 -15.54
N THR A 71 -27.12 -42.70 -16.13
CA THR A 71 -26.30 -41.73 -15.39
C THR A 71 -27.13 -40.56 -14.85
N TRP A 72 -28.12 -40.07 -15.60
CA TRP A 72 -28.96 -38.96 -15.14
C TRP A 72 -29.98 -39.38 -14.09
N ARG A 73 -30.51 -40.62 -14.13
CA ARG A 73 -31.34 -41.18 -13.05
C ARG A 73 -30.59 -41.24 -11.73
N ARG A 74 -29.35 -41.75 -11.76
CA ARG A 74 -28.46 -41.74 -10.58
C ARG A 74 -28.18 -40.32 -10.08
N GLN A 75 -27.89 -39.36 -10.98
CA GLN A 75 -27.70 -37.95 -10.62
C GLN A 75 -28.96 -37.29 -10.03
N ARG A 76 -30.16 -37.76 -10.40
CA ARG A 76 -31.43 -37.30 -9.83
C ARG A 76 -31.60 -37.81 -8.40
N GLU A 77 -31.36 -39.10 -8.18
CA GLU A 77 -31.41 -39.75 -6.87
C GLU A 77 -30.39 -39.15 -5.89
N GLU A 78 -29.17 -38.88 -6.36
CA GLU A 78 -28.11 -38.22 -5.57
C GLU A 78 -28.36 -36.71 -5.35
N GLY A 79 -29.47 -36.14 -5.84
CA GLY A 79 -29.81 -34.72 -5.70
C GLY A 79 -28.92 -33.76 -6.50
N GLN A 80 -27.99 -34.28 -7.30
CA GLN A 80 -26.98 -33.50 -8.04
C GLN A 80 -27.60 -32.64 -9.14
N LEU A 81 -28.70 -33.06 -9.76
CA LEU A 81 -29.36 -32.28 -10.81
C LEU A 81 -29.91 -30.94 -10.30
N LYS A 82 -30.35 -30.87 -9.03
CA LYS A 82 -30.74 -29.59 -8.38
C LYS A 82 -29.51 -28.76 -7.97
N ALA A 83 -28.43 -29.42 -7.57
CA ALA A 83 -27.15 -28.80 -7.21
C ALA A 83 -26.29 -28.31 -8.40
N LEU A 84 -26.65 -28.71 -9.63
CA LEU A 84 -26.00 -28.32 -10.89
C LEU A 84 -26.41 -26.92 -11.41
N SER A 85 -27.26 -26.21 -10.68
CA SER A 85 -27.42 -24.77 -10.89
C SER A 85 -26.06 -24.07 -10.77
N PRO A 86 -25.75 -23.02 -11.57
CA PRO A 86 -24.45 -22.34 -11.53
C PRO A 86 -24.18 -21.72 -10.16
N ARG A 87 -23.64 -22.50 -9.23
CA ARG A 87 -23.19 -22.01 -7.94
C ARG A 87 -21.94 -21.18 -8.21
N LYS A 88 -22.01 -19.88 -7.88
CA LYS A 88 -20.87 -18.95 -8.01
C LYS A 88 -19.66 -19.58 -7.31
N ARG A 89 -18.67 -19.99 -8.11
CA ARG A 89 -17.41 -20.53 -7.60
C ARG A 89 -16.64 -19.37 -6.96
N GLY A 90 -16.20 -19.54 -5.72
CA GLY A 90 -15.43 -18.53 -5.00
C GLY A 90 -15.62 -18.59 -3.49
N ARG A 91 -14.75 -17.88 -2.77
CA ARG A 91 -14.85 -17.70 -1.32
C ARG A 91 -16.18 -17.02 -0.99
N LYS A 92 -16.93 -17.58 -0.03
CA LYS A 92 -18.17 -16.95 0.46
C LYS A 92 -17.84 -15.52 0.94
N PRO A 93 -18.65 -14.51 0.59
CA PRO A 93 -18.46 -13.16 1.11
C PRO A 93 -18.54 -13.21 2.64
N ASN A 94 -17.49 -12.68 3.31
CA ASN A 94 -17.47 -12.58 4.76
C ASN A 94 -18.13 -11.24 5.17
N PRO A 95 -19.35 -11.26 5.74
CA PRO A 95 -20.05 -10.03 6.15
C PRO A 95 -19.23 -9.24 7.20
N ASP A 96 -18.44 -9.93 8.02
CA ASP A 96 -17.69 -9.34 9.13
C ASP A 96 -16.44 -8.59 8.67
N ARG A 97 -16.01 -8.76 7.41
CA ARG A 97 -14.81 -8.09 6.89
C ARG A 97 -14.97 -6.57 6.88
N HIS A 98 -16.18 -6.07 6.60
CA HIS A 98 -16.44 -4.64 6.60
C HIS A 98 -16.43 -4.08 8.03
N LEU A 99 -17.04 -4.80 8.97
CA LEU A 99 -17.03 -4.45 10.39
C LEU A 99 -15.60 -4.46 10.96
N ALA A 100 -14.81 -5.50 10.68
CA ALA A 100 -13.43 -5.59 11.12
C ALA A 100 -12.57 -4.43 10.59
N LYS A 101 -12.76 -4.03 9.32
CA LYS A 101 -12.07 -2.87 8.74
C LYS A 101 -12.45 -1.58 9.46
N ARG A 102 -13.74 -1.42 9.79
CA ARG A 102 -14.25 -0.23 10.49
C ARG A 102 -13.73 -0.15 11.92
N VAL A 103 -13.74 -1.26 12.65
CA VAL A 103 -13.19 -1.35 14.01
C VAL A 103 -11.71 -1.00 14.01
N ALA A 104 -10.90 -1.60 13.13
CA ALA A 104 -9.48 -1.29 13.04
C ALA A 104 -9.20 0.19 12.70
N GLN A 105 -10.04 0.81 11.86
CA GLN A 105 -9.94 2.24 11.58
C GLN A 105 -10.27 3.08 12.82
N LEU A 106 -11.39 2.78 13.48
CA LEU A 106 -11.84 3.50 14.68
C LEU A 106 -10.85 3.36 15.84
N GLU A 107 -10.21 2.21 16.01
CA GLU A 107 -9.17 2.00 17.03
C GLU A 107 -7.94 2.87 16.76
N ARG A 108 -7.49 2.97 15.50
CA ARG A 108 -6.37 3.85 15.11
C ARG A 108 -6.69 5.32 15.34
N GLU A 109 -7.90 5.74 14.97
CA GLU A 109 -8.35 7.12 15.18
C GLU A 109 -8.45 7.45 16.68
N ASN A 110 -9.04 6.55 17.48
CA ASN A 110 -9.09 6.69 18.94
C ASN A 110 -7.70 6.79 19.56
N GLN A 111 -6.77 5.93 19.14
CA GLN A 111 -5.40 5.98 19.66
C GLN A 111 -4.72 7.30 19.30
N ARG A 112 -4.84 7.75 18.05
CA ARG A 112 -4.30 9.04 17.60
C ARG A 112 -4.87 10.21 18.41
N LEU A 113 -6.18 10.24 18.63
CA LEU A 113 -6.85 11.30 19.40
C LEU A 113 -6.40 11.27 20.87
N ARG A 114 -6.30 10.10 21.48
CA ARG A 114 -5.77 9.93 22.85
C ARG A 114 -4.35 10.48 22.98
N ASP A 115 -3.49 10.20 22.01
CA ASP A 115 -2.12 10.69 22.02
C ASP A 115 -2.04 12.21 21.81
N GLN A 116 -2.92 12.78 20.99
CA GLN A 116 -3.06 14.24 20.85
C GLN A 116 -3.52 14.89 22.15
N ILE A 117 -4.52 14.32 22.84
CA ILE A 117 -5.00 14.81 24.14
C ILE A 117 -3.88 14.76 25.17
N LYS A 118 -3.14 13.65 25.27
CA LYS A 118 -1.99 13.53 26.19
C LYS A 118 -0.94 14.62 25.94
N LYS A 119 -0.60 14.88 24.67
CA LYS A 119 0.33 15.96 24.29
C LYS A 119 -0.21 17.33 24.69
N ALA A 120 -1.47 17.63 24.40
CA ALA A 120 -2.11 18.90 24.73
C ALA A 120 -2.16 19.12 26.26
N GLN A 121 -2.56 18.12 27.03
CA GLN A 121 -2.58 18.17 28.49
C GLN A 121 -1.18 18.44 29.07
N LYS A 122 -0.14 17.81 28.51
CA LYS A 122 1.25 18.06 28.93
C LYS A 122 1.67 19.50 28.63
N ILE A 123 1.36 20.02 27.45
CA ILE A 123 1.61 21.42 27.06
C ILE A 123 0.96 22.38 28.07
N ILE A 124 -0.32 22.18 28.37
CA ILE A 124 -1.07 23.00 29.33
C ILE A 124 -0.41 22.96 30.72
N ARG A 125 0.00 21.77 31.16
CA ARG A 125 0.69 21.60 32.45
C ARG A 125 1.99 22.38 32.51
N VAL A 126 2.84 22.25 31.49
CA VAL A 126 4.13 22.94 31.42
C VAL A 126 3.95 24.45 31.38
N GLN A 127 2.97 24.95 30.62
CA GLN A 127 2.61 26.37 30.60
C GLN A 127 2.21 26.87 31.98
N LYS A 128 1.36 26.12 32.70
CA LYS A 128 0.95 26.45 34.06
C LYS A 128 2.11 26.48 35.04
N GLU A 129 3.09 25.59 34.90
CA GLU A 129 4.27 25.54 35.76
C GLU A 129 5.28 26.69 35.48
N ASN A 130 5.44 27.09 34.22
CA ASN A 130 6.53 28.00 33.80
C ASN A 130 6.10 29.45 33.49
N LEU A 131 4.83 29.69 33.14
CA LEU A 131 4.34 31.01 32.75
C LEU A 131 3.58 31.75 33.87
N ARG A 132 3.33 31.11 35.01
CA ARG A 132 2.76 31.81 36.18
C ARG A 132 3.68 32.97 36.59
N PRO A 133 3.16 34.18 36.85
CA PRO A 133 3.98 35.29 37.30
C PRO A 133 4.48 35.00 38.72
N ARG A 134 5.74 34.59 38.86
CA ARG A 134 6.50 35.01 40.04
C ARG A 134 6.94 36.45 39.78
N ALA A 135 6.76 37.31 40.78
CA ALA A 135 7.13 38.71 40.72
C ALA A 135 8.67 38.79 40.66
N ASP A 136 9.21 38.86 39.45
CA ASP A 136 10.65 38.73 39.21
C ASP A 136 11.26 40.10 38.86
N LEU A 137 12.31 40.49 39.59
CA LEU A 137 13.14 41.68 39.35
C LEU A 137 13.90 41.58 38.00
N PRO A 138 14.35 42.69 37.39
CA PRO A 138 15.00 42.69 36.07
C PRO A 138 16.21 41.74 35.91
N SER A 139 17.00 41.52 36.97
CA SER A 139 18.15 40.58 36.95
C SER A 139 17.71 39.11 36.80
N GLN A 140 16.47 38.80 37.18
CA GLN A 140 15.88 37.47 37.10
C GLN A 140 15.32 37.18 35.69
N ALA A 141 15.12 38.19 34.83
CA ALA A 141 14.61 37.99 33.47
C ALA A 141 15.56 37.15 32.59
N ARG A 142 16.89 37.35 32.72
CA ARG A 142 17.89 36.54 32.01
C ARG A 142 17.87 35.09 32.52
N ASN A 143 17.80 34.90 33.84
CA ASN A 143 17.68 33.58 34.47
C ASN A 143 16.39 32.87 34.06
N ARG A 144 15.27 33.60 33.96
CA ARG A 144 13.98 33.08 33.51
C ARG A 144 14.02 32.58 32.07
N ARG A 145 14.65 33.34 31.16
CA ARG A 145 14.82 32.90 29.77
C ARG A 145 15.66 31.63 29.67
N GLU A 146 16.71 31.49 30.49
CA GLU A 146 17.50 30.26 30.54
C GLU A 146 16.72 29.08 31.12
N GLN A 147 15.91 29.30 32.16
CA GLN A 147 15.03 28.29 32.73
C GLN A 147 14.02 27.77 31.69
N LEU A 148 13.38 28.67 30.94
CA LEU A 148 12.46 28.28 29.87
C LEU A 148 13.18 27.45 28.78
N ILE A 149 14.41 27.81 28.41
CA ILE A 149 15.18 27.05 27.42
C ILE A 149 15.57 25.66 27.95
N ARG A 150 15.98 25.56 29.23
CA ARG A 150 16.27 24.25 29.86
C ARG A 150 15.02 23.39 29.93
N ALA A 151 13.90 23.97 30.34
CA ALA A 151 12.60 23.30 30.32
C ALA A 151 12.29 22.78 28.91
N ALA A 152 12.44 23.62 27.87
CA ALA A 152 12.30 23.25 26.45
C ALA A 152 13.15 22.03 26.04
N VAL A 153 14.39 21.92 26.52
CA VAL A 153 15.26 20.77 26.22
C VAL A 153 14.76 19.49 26.89
N GLN A 154 14.26 19.56 28.11
CA GLN A 154 13.85 18.39 28.89
C GLN A 154 12.65 17.65 28.28
N TRP A 155 11.62 18.37 27.86
CA TRP A 155 10.37 17.77 27.36
C TRP A 155 10.25 17.65 25.84
N ARG A 156 11.25 18.13 25.07
CA ARG A 156 11.24 18.01 23.60
C ARG A 156 11.10 16.56 23.11
N THR A 157 11.55 15.60 23.92
CA THR A 157 11.49 14.16 23.62
C THR A 157 10.06 13.62 23.67
N GLU A 158 9.18 14.22 24.49
CA GLU A 158 7.80 13.77 24.67
C GLU A 158 6.82 14.43 23.70
N VAL A 159 6.95 15.75 23.49
CA VAL A 159 6.00 16.53 22.66
C VAL A 159 6.56 16.95 21.29
N GLY A 160 7.87 16.82 21.09
CA GLY A 160 8.60 17.36 19.94
C GLY A 160 9.16 18.77 20.19
N THR A 161 10.23 19.12 19.47
CA THR A 161 10.91 20.42 19.62
C THR A 161 10.02 21.61 19.28
N ALA A 162 9.15 21.43 18.30
CA ALA A 162 8.21 22.41 17.80
C ALA A 162 7.18 22.84 18.87
N PRO A 163 6.28 21.95 19.35
CA PRO A 163 5.35 22.31 20.42
C PRO A 163 6.05 22.75 21.71
N ALA A 164 7.23 22.20 22.01
CA ALA A 164 7.98 22.57 23.20
C ALA A 164 8.42 24.05 23.20
N CYS A 165 8.88 24.54 22.04
CA CYS A 165 9.28 25.94 21.88
C CYS A 165 8.06 26.86 21.87
N ASP A 166 7.03 26.49 21.11
CA ASP A 166 5.81 27.30 20.91
C ASP A 166 5.07 27.48 22.25
N ALA A 167 4.97 26.41 23.05
CA ALA A 167 4.29 26.46 24.34
C ALA A 167 4.96 27.35 25.39
N LEU A 168 6.30 27.47 25.33
CA LEU A 168 7.08 28.30 26.26
C LEU A 168 7.36 29.71 25.72
N GLY A 169 6.84 30.05 24.53
CA GLY A 169 7.06 31.35 23.88
C GLY A 169 8.50 31.59 23.42
N ILE A 170 9.28 30.52 23.17
CA ILE A 170 10.68 30.63 22.73
C ILE A 170 10.74 30.50 21.21
N SER A 171 11.43 31.42 20.55
CA SER A 171 11.77 31.27 19.12
C SER A 171 12.62 30.02 18.89
N ARG A 172 12.21 29.17 17.95
CA ARG A 172 12.93 27.95 17.54
C ARG A 172 14.38 28.23 17.13
N ALA A 173 14.65 29.40 16.54
CA ALA A 173 16.01 29.83 16.20
C ALA A 173 16.88 30.05 17.44
N THR A 174 16.32 30.61 18.52
CA THR A 174 17.02 30.78 19.80
C THR A 174 17.35 29.42 20.42
N PHE A 175 16.38 28.50 20.39
CA PHE A 175 16.54 27.14 20.90
C PHE A 175 17.67 26.39 20.17
N TYR A 176 17.64 26.37 18.83
CA TYR A 176 18.70 25.72 18.04
C TYR A 176 20.06 26.42 18.14
N ARG A 177 20.10 27.75 18.22
CA ARG A 177 21.35 28.49 18.44
C ARG A 177 22.01 28.09 19.77
N ARG A 178 21.20 27.94 20.83
CA ARG A 178 21.69 27.54 22.15
C ARG A 178 22.16 26.08 22.17
N LEU A 179 21.42 25.18 21.50
CA LEU A 179 21.88 23.79 21.32
C LEU A 179 23.20 23.73 20.56
N LYS A 180 23.34 24.49 19.47
CA LYS A 180 24.55 24.55 18.66
C LYS A 180 25.73 25.20 19.39
N SER A 181 25.48 26.19 20.26
CA SER A 181 26.53 26.76 21.11
C SER A 181 27.02 25.80 22.17
N ALA A 182 26.15 24.91 22.67
CA ALA A 182 26.52 23.88 23.65
C ALA A 182 27.28 22.72 23.00
N THR A 183 27.04 22.43 21.72
CA THR A 183 27.73 21.35 20.98
C THR A 183 28.95 21.83 20.18
N LYS A 184 29.38 23.09 20.32
CA LYS A 184 30.62 23.55 19.70
C LYS A 184 31.79 22.71 20.25
N PRO A 185 32.54 21.99 19.40
CA PRO A 185 33.68 21.22 19.88
C PRO A 185 34.76 22.18 20.38
N ALA A 186 35.35 21.85 21.54
CA ALA A 186 36.47 22.58 22.12
C ALA A 186 37.68 22.70 21.16
N ASN A 187 37.77 21.81 20.17
CA ASN A 187 38.85 21.73 19.18
C ASN A 187 38.52 22.45 17.87
N SER A 188 37.89 23.63 17.93
CA SER A 188 37.82 24.49 16.73
C SER A 188 39.22 25.04 16.48
N PRO A 189 39.89 24.77 15.34
CA PRO A 189 41.23 25.28 15.09
C PRO A 189 41.21 26.80 15.21
N SER A 190 42.10 27.34 16.04
CA SER A 190 42.19 28.78 16.25
C SER A 190 42.56 29.44 14.91
N PRO A 191 41.94 30.58 14.56
CA PRO A 191 42.30 31.31 13.34
C PRO A 191 43.81 31.54 13.29
N PRO A 192 44.44 31.53 12.09
CA PRO A 192 45.89 31.63 11.95
C PRO A 192 46.51 32.90 12.56
N LEU A 193 45.70 33.92 12.81
CA LEU A 193 46.10 35.20 13.42
C LEU A 193 45.57 35.38 14.87
N ALA A 194 45.05 34.34 15.50
CA ALA A 194 44.54 34.45 16.86
C ALA A 194 45.70 34.64 17.85
N LEU A 195 45.74 35.80 18.51
CA LEU A 195 46.64 36.04 19.64
C LEU A 195 46.37 35.00 20.74
N SER A 196 47.43 34.37 21.25
CA SER A 196 47.37 33.49 22.43
C SER A 196 46.87 34.28 23.65
N ASN A 197 46.23 33.61 24.61
CA ASN A 197 45.69 34.27 25.80
C ASN A 197 46.75 35.08 26.56
N GLU A 198 47.99 34.60 26.61
CA GLU A 198 49.13 35.33 27.19
C GLU A 198 49.42 36.63 26.45
N LYS A 199 49.47 36.63 25.12
CA LYS A 199 49.72 37.83 24.32
C LYS A 199 48.58 38.85 24.43
N ARG A 200 47.35 38.36 24.64
CA ARG A 200 46.19 39.23 24.92
C ARG A 200 46.29 39.86 26.31
N GLN A 201 46.81 39.13 27.30
CA GLN A 201 47.02 39.63 28.65
C GLN A 201 48.09 40.74 28.65
N THR A 202 49.22 40.49 28.00
CA THR A 202 50.31 41.48 27.86
C THR A 202 49.88 42.75 27.12
N ALA A 203 48.96 42.65 26.16
CA ALA A 203 48.42 43.82 25.45
C ALA A 203 47.44 44.65 26.30
N MET A 204 46.88 44.06 27.37
CA MET A 204 45.98 44.73 28.31
C MET A 204 46.70 45.30 29.53
N ASP A 205 47.94 44.85 29.79
CA ASP A 205 48.76 45.38 30.88
C ASP A 205 49.35 46.74 30.45
N PRO A 206 49.01 47.85 31.15
CA PRO A 206 49.53 49.16 30.80
C PRO A 206 51.05 49.20 31.03
N PRO A 207 51.83 49.80 30.11
CA PRO A 207 53.27 49.88 30.27
C PRO A 207 53.57 50.63 31.58
N HIS A 208 54.28 49.97 32.49
CA HIS A 208 54.80 50.62 33.69
C HIS A 208 55.89 51.59 33.24
N CYS A 209 55.54 52.86 33.11
CA CYS A 209 56.51 53.95 32.97
C CYS A 209 57.37 53.99 34.24
N ARG A 210 58.69 53.82 34.07
CA ARG A 210 59.71 54.05 35.09
C ARG A 210 60.23 55.48 34.99
#